data_AF-A5FP00-F1
#
_entry.id   AF-A5FP00-F1
#
_cell.length_a   1.000
_cell.length_b   1.000
_cell.length_c   1.000
_cell.angle_alpha   90.00
_cell.angle_beta   90.00
_cell.angle_gamma   90.00
#
_symmetry.space_group_name_H-M   'P 1'
#
loop_
_entity.id
_entity.type
_entity.pdbx_description
1 polymer ?
#
loop_
_entity_poly.entity_id
_entity_poly.type
_entity_poly.pdbx_seq_one_letter_code
_entity_poly.pdbx_strand_id
1 'polypeptide(L)'
;MNTHSIPEKELVAIILYISLFFIIVSVVLIVFFYFSRKKIIQKELEKKDLILQYQKEQLHAVLQIQEEERKRIAQDLHDDISSKLNIVSLNTHLLSAPNLTEAETTEITENIINLTAKALENSRKIAHNLLPPVFEKFGLHAGIEELCGEFESSKSVKTYYKNELDFDDKEIDRHLHVFRVLQELMNNSLRHGKSN
;
A
#
# COMPACT_ATOMS: atom_id res chain seq x y z
N MET A 1 -60.38 59.51 -41.18
CA MET A 1 -59.32 58.58 -40.74
C MET A 1 -59.59 58.30 -39.27
N ASN A 2 -60.49 57.36 -38.97
CA ASN A 2 -61.06 57.19 -37.63
C ASN A 2 -60.08 56.42 -36.75
N THR A 3 -59.42 57.13 -35.84
CA THR A 3 -58.70 56.53 -34.73
C THR A 3 -59.73 56.08 -33.69
N HIS A 4 -60.07 54.79 -33.66
CA HIS A 4 -60.79 54.20 -32.54
C HIS A 4 -59.86 54.21 -31.32
N SER A 5 -60.01 55.21 -30.45
CA SER A 5 -59.36 55.28 -29.14
C SER A 5 -59.96 54.20 -28.24
N ILE A 6 -59.13 53.22 -27.85
CA ILE A 6 -59.48 52.15 -26.91
C ILE A 6 -59.90 52.82 -25.59
N PRO A 7 -61.05 52.45 -24.98
CA PRO A 7 -61.50 53.03 -23.72
C PRO A 7 -60.51 52.69 -22.59
N GLU A 8 -60.19 53.67 -21.73
CA GLU A 8 -59.14 53.57 -20.69
C GLU A 8 -59.25 52.34 -19.79
N LYS A 9 -60.48 51.88 -19.52
CA LYS A 9 -60.75 50.69 -18.71
C LYS A 9 -60.25 49.39 -19.36
N GLU A 10 -60.35 49.28 -20.68
CA GLU A 10 -59.84 48.10 -21.41
C GLU A 10 -58.31 48.09 -21.42
N LEU A 11 -57.69 49.26 -21.54
CA LEU A 11 -56.23 49.39 -21.48
C LEU A 11 -55.67 48.97 -20.12
N VAL A 12 -56.31 49.40 -19.02
CA VAL A 12 -55.95 49.00 -17.65
C VAL A 12 -56.11 47.49 -17.46
N ALA A 13 -57.21 46.90 -17.95
CA ALA A 13 -57.44 45.46 -17.85
C ALA A 13 -56.36 44.65 -18.59
N ILE A 14 -55.97 45.06 -19.80
CA ILE A 14 -54.92 44.40 -20.58
C ILE A 14 -53.58 44.43 -19.82
N ILE A 15 -53.20 45.58 -19.25
CA ILE A 15 -51.96 45.71 -18.46
C ILE A 15 -51.99 44.76 -17.26
N LEU A 16 -53.12 44.67 -16.54
CA LEU A 16 -53.26 43.76 -15.41
C LEU A 16 -53.09 42.30 -15.83
N TYR A 17 -53.71 41.87 -16.93
CA TYR A 17 -53.56 40.49 -17.43
C TYR A 17 -52.13 40.17 -17.85
N ILE A 18 -51.44 41.10 -18.52
CA ILE A 18 -50.04 40.93 -18.90
C ILE A 18 -49.14 40.84 -17.66
N SER A 19 -49.35 41.71 -16.68
CA SER A 19 -48.56 41.69 -15.43
C SER A 19 -48.78 40.39 -14.65
N LEU A 20 -50.02 39.91 -14.57
CA LEU A 20 -50.37 38.64 -13.94
C LEU A 20 -49.71 37.46 -14.69
N PHE A 21 -49.75 37.47 -16.02
CA PHE A 21 -49.09 36.45 -16.83
C PHE A 21 -47.58 36.38 -16.55
N PHE A 22 -46.88 37.53 -16.51
CA PHE A 22 -45.45 37.56 -16.20
C PHE A 22 -45.14 37.12 -14.77
N ILE A 23 -46.00 37.44 -13.79
CA ILE A 23 -45.85 36.96 -12.41
C ILE A 23 -45.97 35.43 -12.37
N ILE A 24 -46.98 34.85 -13.03
CA ILE A 24 -47.18 33.40 -13.09
C ILE A 24 -45.97 32.72 -13.73
N VAL A 25 -45.50 33.22 -14.88
CA VAL A 25 -44.31 32.69 -15.56
C VAL A 25 -43.08 32.76 -14.66
N SER A 26 -42.87 33.88 -13.96
CA SER A 26 -41.75 34.06 -13.03
C SER A 26 -41.79 33.05 -11.89
N VAL A 27 -42.96 32.83 -11.29
CA VAL A 27 -43.14 31.84 -10.21
C VAL A 27 -42.86 30.42 -10.72
N VAL A 28 -43.36 30.06 -11.90
CA VAL A 28 -43.11 28.74 -12.52
C VAL A 28 -41.62 28.53 -12.76
N LEU A 29 -40.91 29.54 -13.28
CA LEU A 29 -39.47 29.47 -13.49
C LEU A 29 -38.70 29.29 -12.17
N ILE A 30 -39.02 30.07 -11.14
CA ILE A 30 -38.38 29.96 -9.81
C ILE A 30 -38.56 28.56 -9.25
N VAL A 31 -39.78 28.02 -9.29
CA VAL A 31 -40.09 26.67 -8.81
C VAL A 31 -39.33 25.61 -9.62
N PHE A 32 -39.31 25.73 -10.95
CA PHE A 32 -38.57 24.83 -11.83
C PHE A 32 -37.07 24.83 -11.52
N PHE A 33 -36.45 26.01 -11.39
CA PHE A 33 -35.04 26.14 -11.04
C PHE A 33 -34.74 25.57 -9.65
N TYR A 34 -35.61 25.81 -8.66
CA TYR A 34 -35.47 25.26 -7.32
C TYR A 34 -35.45 23.72 -7.34
N PHE A 35 -36.43 23.09 -7.99
CA PHE A 35 -36.49 21.63 -8.10
C PHE A 35 -35.31 21.06 -8.91
N SER A 36 -34.94 21.72 -10.01
CA SER A 36 -33.80 21.33 -10.84
C SER A 36 -32.50 21.34 -10.03
N ARG A 37 -32.21 22.44 -9.32
CA ARG A 37 -31.03 22.55 -8.46
C ARG A 37 -31.02 21.52 -7.35
N LYS A 38 -32.16 21.29 -6.68
CA LYS A 38 -32.28 20.27 -5.64
C LYS A 38 -31.90 18.88 -6.16
N LYS A 39 -32.40 18.52 -7.35
CA LYS A 39 -32.10 17.22 -7.99
C LYS A 39 -30.63 17.07 -8.37
N ILE A 40 -30.00 18.14 -8.85
CA ILE A 40 -28.57 18.13 -9.20
C ILE A 40 -27.71 17.91 -7.94
N ILE A 41 -27.98 18.65 -6.87
CA ILE A 41 -27.24 18.54 -5.60
C ILE A 41 -27.37 17.14 -5.01
N GLN A 42 -28.58 16.54 -5.06
CA GLN A 42 -28.78 15.16 -4.59
C GLN A 42 -27.92 14.16 -5.36
N LYS A 43 -27.86 14.27 -6.70
CA LYS A 43 -27.00 13.40 -7.51
C LYS A 43 -25.51 13.60 -7.23
N GLU A 44 -25.09 14.84 -6.99
CA GLU A 44 -23.70 15.12 -6.60
C GLU A 44 -23.36 14.52 -5.24
N LEU A 45 -24.28 14.58 -4.26
CA LEU A 45 -24.12 13.95 -2.96
C LEU A 45 -24.04 12.43 -3.07
N GLU A 46 -24.98 11.80 -3.79
CA GLU A 46 -24.97 10.35 -4.03
C GLU A 46 -23.66 9.89 -4.69
N LYS A 47 -23.16 10.65 -5.69
CA LYS A 47 -21.89 10.35 -6.33
C LYS A 47 -20.71 10.46 -5.36
N LYS A 48 -20.70 11.50 -4.50
CA LYS A 48 -19.65 11.66 -3.47
C LYS A 48 -19.70 10.54 -2.45
N ASP A 49 -20.89 10.14 -2.01
CA ASP A 49 -21.07 9.03 -1.07
C ASP A 49 -20.56 7.71 -1.66
N LEU A 50 -20.84 7.45 -2.95
CA LEU A 50 -20.32 6.27 -3.64
C LEU A 50 -18.79 6.27 -3.72
N ILE A 51 -18.18 7.42 -4.03
CA ILE A 51 -16.71 7.56 -4.06
C ILE A 51 -16.12 7.34 -2.67
N LEU A 52 -16.75 7.89 -1.63
CA LEU A 52 -16.31 7.70 -0.24
C LEU A 52 -16.43 6.24 0.20
N GLN A 53 -17.51 5.55 -0.17
CA GLN A 53 -17.66 4.11 0.10
C GLN A 53 -16.57 3.31 -0.59
N TYR A 54 -16.33 3.56 -1.88
CA TYR A 54 -15.27 2.90 -2.64
C TYR A 54 -13.88 3.12 -2.01
N GLN A 55 -13.56 4.36 -1.62
CA GLN A 55 -12.31 4.66 -0.93
C GLN A 55 -12.16 3.94 0.41
N LYS A 56 -13.26 3.83 1.19
CA LYS A 56 -13.26 3.09 2.45
C LYS A 56 -13.04 1.60 2.23
N GLU A 57 -13.68 1.00 1.22
CA GLU A 57 -13.48 -0.40 0.86
C GLU A 57 -12.03 -0.68 0.45
N GLN A 58 -11.45 0.18 -0.38
CA GLN A 58 -10.03 0.07 -0.75
C GLN A 58 -9.11 0.17 0.47
N LEU A 59 -9.33 1.15 1.34
CA LEU A 59 -8.53 1.30 2.56
C LEU A 59 -8.67 0.08 3.47
N HIS A 60 -9.89 -0.43 3.65
CA HIS A 60 -10.14 -1.62 4.44
C HIS A 60 -9.42 -2.84 3.87
N ALA A 61 -9.47 -3.05 2.55
CA ALA A 61 -8.74 -4.12 1.90
C ALA A 61 -7.23 -4.00 2.10
N VAL A 62 -6.65 -2.79 1.97
CA VAL A 62 -5.23 -2.54 2.24
C VAL A 62 -4.87 -2.86 3.69
N LEU A 63 -5.69 -2.42 4.65
CA LEU A 63 -5.47 -2.69 6.07
C LEU A 63 -5.55 -4.19 6.39
N GLN A 64 -6.51 -4.91 5.80
CA GLN A 64 -6.63 -6.36 5.96
C GLN A 64 -5.39 -7.08 5.42
N ILE A 65 -4.94 -6.74 4.21
CA ILE A 65 -3.72 -7.29 3.62
C ILE A 65 -2.51 -7.00 4.51
N GLN A 66 -2.40 -5.77 5.02
CA GLN A 66 -1.30 -5.38 5.90
C GLN A 66 -1.29 -6.16 7.22
N GLU A 67 -2.46 -6.40 7.81
CA GLU A 67 -2.59 -7.15 9.06
C GLU A 67 -2.34 -8.65 8.86
N GLU A 68 -2.83 -9.22 7.76
CA GLU A 68 -2.53 -10.60 7.36
C GLU A 68 -1.04 -10.80 7.15
N GLU A 69 -0.38 -9.87 6.45
CA GLU A 69 1.05 -9.91 6.21
C GLU A 69 1.83 -9.77 7.51
N ARG A 70 1.46 -8.83 8.39
CA ARG A 70 2.06 -8.70 9.73
C ARG A 70 1.93 -10.00 10.53
N LYS A 71 0.77 -10.65 10.49
CA LYS A 71 0.54 -11.93 11.17
C LYS A 71 1.40 -13.04 10.58
N ARG A 72 1.50 -13.12 9.25
CA ARG A 72 2.36 -14.07 8.54
C ARG A 72 3.82 -13.90 8.95
N ILE A 73 4.35 -12.67 8.90
CA ILE A 73 5.72 -12.34 9.31
C ILE A 73 5.97 -12.74 10.77
N ALA A 74 5.04 -12.40 11.68
CA ALA A 74 5.17 -12.75 13.08
C ALA A 74 5.22 -14.27 13.28
N GLN A 75 4.42 -15.01 12.51
CA GLN A 75 4.41 -16.47 12.56
C GLN A 75 5.69 -17.08 11.97
N ASP A 76 6.15 -16.62 10.81
CA ASP A 76 7.41 -17.05 10.18
C ASP A 76 8.60 -16.80 11.13
N LEU A 77 8.63 -15.63 11.77
CA LEU A 77 9.65 -15.28 12.75
C LEU A 77 9.57 -16.18 14.00
N HIS A 78 8.36 -16.36 14.55
CA HIS A 78 8.14 -17.18 15.73
C HIS A 78 8.54 -18.63 15.48
N ASP A 79 8.06 -19.24 14.41
CA ASP A 79 8.27 -20.67 14.15
C ASP A 79 9.74 -20.96 13.80
N ASP A 80 10.37 -20.10 13.00
CA ASP A 80 11.75 -20.35 12.56
C ASP A 80 12.79 -20.06 13.66
N ILE A 81 12.63 -18.95 14.40
CA ILE A 81 13.58 -18.58 15.46
C ILE A 81 13.32 -19.37 16.74
N SER A 82 12.07 -19.48 17.20
CA SER A 82 11.77 -20.14 18.49
C SER A 82 12.12 -21.63 18.46
N SER A 83 11.91 -22.30 17.33
CA SER A 83 12.33 -23.70 17.14
C SER A 83 13.84 -23.87 17.33
N LYS A 84 14.67 -23.02 16.69
CA LYS A 84 16.13 -23.08 16.83
C LYS A 84 16.60 -22.73 18.23
N LEU A 85 16.02 -21.70 18.85
CA LEU A 85 16.38 -21.30 20.21
C LEU A 85 15.97 -22.34 21.25
N ASN A 86 14.87 -23.07 21.06
CA ASN A 86 14.50 -24.19 21.92
C ASN A 86 15.56 -25.31 21.84
N ILE A 87 16.06 -25.63 20.65
CA ILE A 87 17.12 -26.63 20.49
C ILE A 87 18.43 -26.13 21.12
N VAL A 88 18.77 -24.85 20.96
CA VAL A 88 19.94 -24.24 21.65
C VAL A 88 19.79 -24.34 23.17
N SER A 89 18.60 -24.04 23.71
CA SER A 89 18.31 -24.16 25.14
C SER A 89 18.50 -25.60 25.63
N LEU A 90 17.98 -26.59 24.88
CA LEU A 90 18.17 -28.01 25.18
C LEU A 90 19.64 -28.41 25.17
N ASN A 91 20.40 -28.02 24.14
CA ASN A 91 21.83 -28.31 24.06
C ASN A 91 22.61 -27.63 25.21
N THR A 92 22.22 -26.42 25.60
CA THR A 92 22.82 -25.72 26.75
C THR A 92 22.54 -26.47 28.06
N HIS A 93 21.34 -27.03 28.23
CA HIS A 93 21.04 -27.91 29.36
C HIS A 93 21.84 -29.21 29.32
N LEU A 94 22.07 -29.80 28.14
CA LEU A 94 22.91 -31.00 28.00
C LEU A 94 24.34 -30.74 28.47
N LEU A 95 24.91 -29.55 28.24
CA LEU A 95 26.24 -29.18 28.77
C LEU A 95 26.32 -29.20 30.31
N SER A 96 25.19 -29.19 31.02
CA SER A 96 25.15 -29.31 32.48
C SER A 96 25.12 -30.76 32.97
N ALA A 97 25.09 -31.75 32.06
CA ALA A 97 25.05 -33.15 32.42
C ALA A 97 26.39 -33.62 33.02
N PRO A 98 26.36 -34.42 34.10
CA PRO A 98 27.58 -34.97 34.68
C PRO A 98 28.21 -36.02 33.75
N ASN A 99 29.54 -36.14 33.78
CA ASN A 99 30.34 -37.14 33.05
C ASN A 99 30.32 -37.04 31.52
N LEU A 100 30.07 -35.84 30.96
CA LEU A 100 30.31 -35.61 29.53
C LEU A 100 31.79 -35.83 29.18
N THR A 101 32.02 -36.53 28.08
CA THR A 101 33.33 -36.60 27.45
C THR A 101 33.68 -35.28 26.77
N GLU A 102 34.98 -35.06 26.52
CA GLU A 102 35.45 -33.89 25.76
C GLU A 102 34.87 -33.86 24.33
N ALA A 103 34.71 -35.03 23.71
CA ALA A 103 34.11 -35.17 22.39
C ALA A 103 32.63 -34.74 22.39
N GLU A 104 31.83 -35.23 23.34
CA GLU A 104 30.40 -34.85 23.46
C GLU A 104 30.24 -33.36 23.78
N THR A 105 31.10 -32.81 24.64
CA THR A 105 31.10 -31.38 24.98
C THR A 105 31.37 -30.53 23.74
N THR A 106 32.34 -30.94 22.92
CA THR A 106 32.70 -30.25 21.67
C THR A 106 31.55 -30.31 20.66
N GLU A 107 30.96 -31.49 20.47
CA GLU A 107 29.82 -31.67 19.55
C GLU A 107 28.61 -30.82 19.94
N ILE A 108 28.23 -30.82 21.23
CA ILE A 108 27.11 -30.00 21.73
C ILE A 108 27.41 -28.50 21.53
N THR A 109 28.65 -28.07 21.79
CA THR A 109 29.07 -26.68 21.61
C THR A 109 29.03 -26.26 20.14
N GLU A 110 29.51 -27.10 19.22
CA GLU A 110 29.43 -26.86 17.78
C GLU A 110 27.97 -26.78 17.29
N ASN A 111 27.11 -27.65 17.81
CA ASN A 111 25.67 -27.61 17.50
C ASN A 111 25.02 -26.30 17.95
N ILE A 112 25.34 -25.81 19.15
CA ILE A 112 24.87 -24.50 19.63
C ILE A 112 25.35 -23.39 18.69
N ILE A 113 26.65 -23.31 18.39
CA ILE A 113 27.23 -22.27 17.53
C ILE A 113 26.55 -22.28 16.15
N ASN A 114 26.36 -23.46 15.55
CA ASN A 114 25.74 -23.61 14.24
C ASN A 114 24.27 -23.18 14.24
N LEU A 115 23.49 -23.59 15.24
CA LEU A 115 22.08 -23.22 15.35
C LEU A 115 21.89 -21.73 15.62
N THR A 116 22.72 -21.13 16.49
CA THR A 116 22.69 -19.69 16.74
C THR A 116 23.08 -18.90 15.50
N ALA A 117 24.10 -19.32 14.76
CA ALA A 117 24.49 -18.68 13.50
C ALA A 117 23.37 -18.76 12.46
N LYS A 118 22.71 -19.91 12.32
CA LYS A 118 21.54 -20.07 11.44
C LYS A 118 20.35 -19.21 11.86
N ALA A 119 20.06 -19.11 13.16
CA ALA A 119 18.98 -18.26 13.67
C ALA A 119 19.25 -16.77 13.39
N LEU A 120 20.50 -16.32 13.58
CA LEU A 120 20.92 -14.96 13.26
C LEU A 120 20.79 -14.66 11.77
N GLU A 121 21.24 -15.58 10.92
CA GLU A 121 21.16 -15.43 9.47
C GLU A 121 19.71 -15.38 8.98
N ASN A 122 18.85 -16.24 9.51
CA ASN A 122 17.43 -16.23 9.16
C ASN A 122 16.71 -14.97 9.66
N SER A 123 17.04 -14.49 10.86
CA SER A 123 16.53 -13.21 11.38
C SER A 123 16.94 -12.05 10.48
N ARG A 124 18.21 -12.01 10.03
CA ARG A 124 18.71 -11.01 9.10
C ARG A 124 17.96 -11.06 7.77
N LYS A 125 17.71 -12.25 7.22
CA LYS A 125 16.93 -12.42 5.97
C LYS A 125 15.48 -11.93 6.12
N ILE A 126 14.81 -12.25 7.22
CA ILE A 126 13.44 -11.76 7.48
C ILE A 126 13.44 -10.24 7.57
N ALA A 127 14.39 -9.65 8.31
CA ALA A 127 14.51 -8.19 8.40
C ALA A 127 14.77 -7.55 7.04
N HIS A 128 15.69 -8.11 6.24
CA HIS A 128 16.02 -7.63 4.90
C HIS A 128 14.80 -7.67 3.95
N ASN A 129 13.97 -8.71 4.04
CA ASN A 129 12.72 -8.81 3.27
C ASN A 129 11.68 -7.75 3.65
N LEU A 130 11.69 -7.26 4.90
CA LEU A 130 10.77 -6.23 5.38
C LEU A 130 11.21 -4.83 4.97
N LEU A 131 12.47 -4.53 5.27
CA LEU A 131 13.16 -3.30 4.91
C LEU A 131 14.68 -3.59 4.87
N PRO A 132 15.33 -3.51 3.69
CA PRO A 132 16.77 -3.69 3.61
C PRO A 132 17.48 -2.64 4.48
N PRO A 133 18.33 -3.04 5.43
CA PRO A 133 19.04 -2.10 6.30
C PRO A 133 19.95 -1.13 5.51
N VAL A 134 20.48 -1.58 4.37
CA VAL A 134 21.29 -0.73 3.48
C VAL A 134 20.42 0.31 2.78
N PHE A 135 19.21 -0.05 2.37
CA PHE A 135 18.25 0.91 1.81
C PHE A 135 17.91 2.01 2.83
N GLU A 136 17.64 1.63 4.08
CA GLU A 136 17.29 2.58 5.15
C GLU A 136 18.43 3.55 5.46
N LYS A 137 19.68 3.08 5.39
CA LYS A 137 20.86 3.87 5.79
C LYS A 137 21.57 4.59 4.64
N PHE A 138 21.48 4.06 3.43
CA PHE A 138 22.27 4.50 2.27
C PHE A 138 21.43 4.72 1.00
N GLY A 139 20.11 4.57 1.08
CA GLY A 139 19.17 4.91 0.00
C GLY A 139 19.05 3.86 -1.11
N LEU A 140 18.32 4.23 -2.16
CA LEU A 140 17.89 3.33 -3.23
C LEU A 140 19.05 2.68 -3.99
N HIS A 141 20.08 3.46 -4.32
CA HIS A 141 21.22 2.98 -5.10
C HIS A 141 21.94 1.82 -4.40
N ALA A 142 22.33 2.04 -3.15
CA ALA A 142 23.00 1.02 -2.34
C ALA A 142 22.09 -0.19 -2.08
N GLY A 143 20.78 0.01 -1.90
CA GLY A 143 19.82 -1.07 -1.79
C GLY A 143 19.77 -1.96 -3.03
N ILE A 144 19.78 -1.37 -4.24
CA ILE A 144 19.77 -2.15 -5.49
C ILE A 144 21.09 -2.91 -5.69
N GLU A 145 22.23 -2.30 -5.34
CA GLU A 145 23.53 -3.01 -5.38
C GLU A 145 23.56 -4.22 -4.46
N GLU A 146 23.04 -4.09 -3.23
CA GLU A 146 22.93 -5.20 -2.29
C GLU A 146 22.00 -6.29 -2.86
N LEU A 147 20.84 -5.92 -3.39
CA LEU A 147 19.88 -6.84 -4.02
C LEU A 147 20.51 -7.60 -5.19
N CYS A 148 21.28 -6.94 -6.05
CA CYS A 148 22.03 -7.60 -7.12
C CYS A 148 23.06 -8.59 -6.56
N GLY A 149 23.81 -8.20 -5.53
CA GLY A 149 24.79 -9.06 -4.86
C GLY A 149 24.17 -10.31 -4.23
N GLU A 150 23.01 -10.18 -3.59
CA GLU A 150 22.27 -11.32 -3.04
C GLU A 150 21.87 -12.31 -4.14
N PHE A 151 21.40 -11.82 -5.29
CA PHE A 151 21.01 -12.67 -6.40
C PHE A 151 22.21 -13.38 -7.05
N GLU A 152 23.37 -12.73 -7.15
CA GLU A 152 24.59 -13.37 -7.62
C GLU A 152 25.14 -14.41 -6.64
N SER A 153 25.00 -14.17 -5.33
CA SER A 153 25.44 -15.11 -4.28
C SER A 153 24.73 -16.47 -4.37
N SER A 154 23.49 -16.48 -4.89
CA SER A 154 22.71 -17.70 -5.17
C SER A 154 23.29 -18.56 -6.31
N LYS A 155 24.35 -18.09 -7.00
CA LYS A 155 25.02 -18.70 -8.17
C LYS A 155 24.09 -19.04 -9.34
N SER A 156 22.86 -18.53 -9.34
CA SER A 156 21.83 -18.90 -10.30
C SER A 156 21.72 -17.94 -11.48
N VAL A 157 22.21 -16.70 -11.33
CA VAL A 157 22.10 -15.63 -12.34
C VAL A 157 23.29 -14.67 -12.22
N LYS A 158 23.66 -14.03 -13.33
CA LYS A 158 24.54 -12.86 -13.33
C LYS A 158 23.69 -11.60 -13.42
N THR A 159 24.04 -10.58 -12.65
CA THR A 159 23.34 -9.30 -12.65
C THR A 159 24.24 -8.19 -13.17
N TYR A 160 23.65 -7.18 -13.80
CA TYR A 160 24.37 -5.98 -14.18
C TYR A 160 23.49 -4.78 -13.84
N TYR A 161 23.99 -3.95 -12.94
CA TYR A 161 23.34 -2.72 -12.52
C TYR A 161 24.24 -1.53 -12.83
N LYS A 162 23.65 -0.48 -13.38
CA LYS A 162 24.32 0.78 -13.66
C LYS A 162 23.36 1.92 -13.33
N ASN A 163 23.83 2.87 -12.54
CA ASN A 163 23.10 4.09 -12.21
C ASN A 163 23.99 5.30 -12.50
N GLU A 164 23.43 6.29 -13.17
CA GLU A 164 24.10 7.57 -13.47
C GLU A 164 23.37 8.76 -12.84
N LEU A 165 22.31 8.49 -12.07
CA LEU A 165 21.47 9.50 -11.44
C LEU A 165 21.72 9.54 -9.93
N ASP A 166 21.74 10.75 -9.39
CA ASP A 166 21.69 10.97 -7.96
C ASP A 166 20.22 11.01 -7.50
N PHE A 167 19.90 10.29 -6.43
CA PHE A 167 18.53 10.17 -5.92
C PHE A 167 18.31 11.19 -4.80
N ASP A 168 17.17 11.89 -4.78
CA ASP A 168 16.85 12.82 -3.70
C ASP A 168 16.39 12.05 -2.44
N ASP A 169 17.21 12.07 -1.39
CA ASP A 169 16.94 11.40 -0.11
C ASP A 169 15.60 11.80 0.56
N LYS A 170 14.96 12.90 0.12
CA LYS A 170 13.65 13.32 0.62
C LYS A 170 12.49 12.46 0.13
N GLU A 171 12.68 11.63 -0.91
CA GLU A 171 11.63 10.81 -1.52
C GLU A 171 11.69 9.32 -1.09
N ILE A 172 11.99 9.05 0.18
CA ILE A 172 12.27 7.69 0.67
C ILE A 172 11.13 6.69 0.42
N ASP A 173 9.87 7.13 0.52
CA ASP A 173 8.70 6.28 0.26
C ASP A 173 8.60 5.86 -1.21
N ARG A 174 8.87 6.79 -2.14
CA ARG A 174 8.92 6.49 -3.58
C ARG A 174 10.06 5.54 -3.90
N HIS A 175 11.23 5.79 -3.31
CA HIS A 175 12.39 4.93 -3.46
C HIS A 175 12.11 3.51 -2.97
N LEU A 176 11.44 3.36 -1.83
CA LEU A 176 11.10 2.05 -1.27
C LEU A 176 10.12 1.30 -2.19
N HIS A 177 9.16 2.01 -2.78
CA HIS A 177 8.27 1.40 -3.78
C HIS A 177 9.01 0.93 -5.03
N VAL A 178 9.92 1.74 -5.58
CA VAL A 178 10.76 1.33 -6.72
C VAL A 178 11.60 0.10 -6.36
N PHE A 179 12.23 0.11 -5.19
CA PHE A 179 12.99 -1.02 -4.69
C PHE A 179 12.15 -2.31 -4.61
N ARG A 180 10.94 -2.23 -4.04
CA ARG A 180 10.03 -3.39 -3.94
C ARG A 180 9.59 -3.92 -5.30
N VAL A 181 9.35 -3.03 -6.27
CA VAL A 181 9.04 -3.43 -7.65
C VAL A 181 10.21 -4.18 -8.27
N LEU A 182 11.44 -3.69 -8.12
CA LEU A 182 12.63 -4.38 -8.61
C LEU A 182 12.82 -5.74 -7.95
N GLN A 183 12.67 -5.83 -6.63
CA GLN A 183 12.76 -7.09 -5.88
C GLN A 183 11.75 -8.13 -6.39
N GLU A 184 10.49 -7.74 -6.56
CA GLU A 184 9.45 -8.65 -7.05
C GLU A 184 9.66 -9.06 -8.51
N LEU A 185 10.12 -8.14 -9.37
CA LEU A 185 10.49 -8.45 -10.76
C LEU A 185 11.66 -9.43 -10.83
N MET A 186 12.69 -9.22 -10.02
CA MET A 186 13.84 -10.12 -9.96
C MET A 186 13.45 -11.50 -9.42
N ASN A 187 12.64 -11.56 -8.35
CA ASN A 187 12.10 -12.82 -7.83
C ASN A 187 11.24 -13.57 -8.86
N ASN A 188 10.35 -12.85 -9.57
CA ASN A 188 9.56 -13.45 -10.64
C ASN A 188 10.44 -13.96 -11.79
N SER A 189 11.48 -13.21 -12.17
CA SER A 189 12.44 -13.63 -13.19
C SER A 189 13.19 -14.90 -12.77
N LEU A 190 13.57 -15.05 -11.50
CA LEU A 190 14.19 -16.28 -10.99
C LEU A 190 13.23 -17.47 -11.03
N ARG A 191 11.99 -17.27 -10.54
CA ARG A 191 11.01 -18.36 -10.38
C ARG A 191 10.48 -18.85 -11.73
N HIS A 192 10.25 -17.94 -12.66
CA HIS A 192 9.57 -18.22 -13.94
C HIS A 192 10.49 -18.15 -15.15
N GLY A 193 11.69 -17.57 -15.02
CA GLY A 193 12.66 -17.45 -16.12
C GLY A 193 13.32 -18.78 -16.54
N LYS A 194 13.14 -19.85 -15.76
CA LYS A 194 13.53 -21.22 -16.14
C LYS A 194 12.51 -21.90 -17.07
N SER A 195 11.88 -21.16 -17.97
CA SER A 195 11.14 -21.76 -19.08
C SER A 195 12.12 -22.00 -20.23
N ASN A 196 12.84 -23.11 -20.15
CA ASN A 196 13.46 -23.82 -21.28
C ASN A 196 13.42 -25.33 -20.98
#